data_AF-A0A2D5URW9-F1
#
_entry.id   AF-A0A2D5URW9-F1
#
_cell.length_a   1.000
_cell.length_b   1.000
_cell.length_c   1.000
_cell.angle_alpha   90.00
_cell.angle_beta   90.00
_cell.angle_gamma   90.00
#
_symmetry.space_group_name_H-M   'P 1'
#
loop_
_entity.id
_entity.type
_entity.pdbx_description
1 polymer ?
#
loop_
_entity_poly.entity_id
_entity_poly.type
_entity_poly.pdbx_seq_one_letter_code
_entity_poly.pdbx_strand_id
1 'polypeptide(L)'
;MEGELKYVTFDTEMGWVGLLASARGVLAATLPQPTDQAAHYSLGSRANQAVRSPASLTDLTELLKDYFNGILLCPIIHHFRQGAI
;
A
#
# COMPACT_ATOMS: atom_id res chain seq x y z
N MET A 1 -11.65 20.39 3.14
CA MET A 1 -10.35 19.97 3.70
C MET A 1 -9.99 18.65 3.06
N GLU A 2 -9.18 18.68 2.01
CA GLU A 2 -8.54 17.46 1.53
C GLU A 2 -7.57 17.02 2.62
N GLY A 3 -7.87 15.90 3.28
CA GLY A 3 -6.98 15.35 4.29
C GLY A 3 -5.64 15.00 3.65
N GLU A 4 -4.55 15.31 4.36
CA GLU A 4 -3.17 15.08 3.91
C GLU A 4 -3.03 13.71 3.25
N LEU A 5 -2.74 13.72 1.94
CA LEU A 5 -2.49 12.50 1.17
C LEU A 5 -1.13 11.95 1.55
N LYS A 6 -1.06 10.64 1.76
CA LYS A 6 0.17 9.94 2.12
C LYS A 6 0.44 8.82 1.15
N TYR A 7 1.71 8.62 0.82
CA TYR A 7 2.12 7.48 0.00
C TYR A 7 3.33 6.77 0.58
N VAL A 8 3.49 5.50 0.19
CA VAL A 8 4.71 4.72 0.40
C VAL A 8 4.97 3.87 -0.83
N THR A 9 6.25 3.64 -1.12
CA THR A 9 6.72 2.60 -2.02
C THR A 9 7.63 1.67 -1.24
N PHE A 10 7.48 0.37 -1.45
CA PHE A 10 8.25 -0.66 -0.77
C PHE A 10 8.52 -1.82 -1.71
N ASP A 11 9.61 -2.55 -1.46
CA ASP A 11 9.99 -3.73 -2.22
C ASP A 11 9.34 -5.01 -1.65
N THR A 12 9.13 -5.97 -2.54
CA THR A 12 8.77 -7.36 -2.28
C THR A 12 9.63 -8.24 -3.19
N GLU A 13 9.63 -9.56 -3.01
CA GLU A 13 10.36 -10.47 -3.92
C GLU A 13 9.83 -10.40 -5.37
N MET A 14 8.58 -9.97 -5.55
CA MET A 14 7.94 -9.82 -6.86
C MET A 14 8.14 -8.42 -7.47
N GLY A 15 8.74 -7.48 -6.75
CA GLY A 15 8.97 -6.11 -7.19
C GLY A 15 8.41 -5.05 -6.24
N TRP A 16 8.48 -3.79 -6.69
CA TRP A 16 8.08 -2.60 -5.93
C TRP A 16 6.57 -2.35 -5.97
N VAL A 17 5.98 -2.14 -4.80
CA VAL A 17 4.56 -1.85 -4.64
C VAL A 17 4.40 -0.42 -4.12
N GLY A 18 3.42 0.30 -4.68
CA GLY A 18 3.01 1.62 -4.23
C GLY A 18 1.67 1.57 -3.50
N LEU A 19 1.53 2.38 -2.45
CA LEU A 19 0.28 2.65 -1.77
C LEU A 19 0.03 4.15 -1.68
N LEU A 20 -1.21 4.57 -1.92
CA LEU A 20 -1.70 5.93 -1.70
C LEU A 20 -2.90 5.86 -0.75
N ALA A 21 -2.90 6.71 0.26
CA ALA A 21 -3.94 6.77 1.27
C ALA A 21 -4.29 8.21 1.65
N SER A 22 -5.46 8.36 2.25
CA SER A 22 -5.91 9.57 2.94
C SER A 22 -6.29 9.21 4.37
N ALA A 23 -6.68 10.22 5.17
CA ALA A 23 -7.27 10.00 6.48
C ALA A 23 -8.53 9.11 6.48
N ARG A 24 -9.16 8.88 5.32
CA ARG A 24 -10.34 8.01 5.18
C ARG A 24 -10.02 6.57 4.75
N GLY A 25 -8.74 6.26 4.50
CA GLY A 25 -8.31 4.94 4.07
C GLY A 25 -7.52 4.93 2.76
N VAL A 26 -7.27 3.72 2.24
CA VAL A 26 -6.51 3.47 1.01
C VAL A 26 -7.29 3.99 -0.19
N LEU A 27 -6.60 4.74 -1.06
CA LEU A 27 -7.15 5.30 -2.29
C LEU A 27 -6.65 4.55 -3.53
N ALA A 28 -5.41 4.06 -3.50
CA ALA A 28 -4.83 3.26 -4.57
C ALA A 28 -3.72 2.34 -4.04
N ALA A 29 -3.56 1.20 -4.71
CA ALA A 29 -2.44 0.28 -4.54
C ALA A 29 -2.01 -0.19 -5.94
N THR A 30 -0.73 -0.41 -6.14
CA THR A 30 -0.21 -0.93 -7.41
C THR A 30 0.07 -2.42 -7.31
N LEU A 31 0.07 -3.11 -8.44
CA LEU A 31 0.76 -4.39 -8.56
C LEU A 31 2.28 -4.16 -8.50
N PRO A 32 3.08 -5.22 -8.22
CA PRO A 32 4.54 -5.11 -8.25
C PRO A 32 5.06 -4.53 -9.56
N GLN A 33 5.95 -3.55 -9.43
CA GLN A 33 6.60 -2.81 -10.50
C GLN A 33 8.11 -3.06 -10.47
N PRO A 34 8.83 -2.87 -11.59
CA PRO A 34 10.26 -3.12 -11.62
C PRO A 34 11.08 -2.14 -10.76
N THR A 35 10.55 -0.94 -10.47
CA THR A 35 11.27 0.10 -9.72
C THR A 35 10.34 0.85 -8.77
N ASP A 36 10.92 1.50 -7.75
CA ASP A 36 10.20 2.38 -6.82
C ASP A 36 9.51 3.54 -7.55
N GLN A 37 10.17 4.12 -8.55
CA GLN A 37 9.64 5.20 -9.36
C GLN A 37 8.47 4.74 -10.23
N ALA A 38 8.53 3.53 -10.79
CA ALA A 38 7.42 2.96 -11.55
C ALA A 38 6.21 2.68 -10.65
N ALA A 39 6.43 2.20 -9.43
CA ALA A 39 5.39 2.05 -8.42
C ALA A 39 4.76 3.39 -8.04
N HIS A 40 5.57 4.42 -7.80
CA HIS A 40 5.07 5.77 -7.50
C HIS A 40 4.27 6.36 -8.68
N TYR A 41 4.80 6.28 -9.89
CA TYR A 41 4.13 6.79 -11.09
C TYR A 41 2.77 6.11 -11.34
N SER A 42 2.69 4.80 -11.08
CA SER A 42 1.47 4.01 -11.27
C SER A 42 0.35 4.37 -10.27
N LEU A 43 0.66 5.06 -9.16
CA LEU A 43 -0.36 5.60 -8.25
C LEU A 43 -1.11 6.82 -8.83
N GLY A 44 -0.63 7.37 -9.96
CA GLY A 44 -1.25 8.47 -10.66
C GLY A 44 -0.99 9.84 -10.03
N SER A 45 -1.60 10.88 -10.62
CA SER A 45 -1.26 12.29 -10.34
C SER A 45 -1.49 12.73 -8.88
N ARG A 46 -2.37 12.06 -8.14
CA ARG A 46 -2.61 12.34 -6.71
C ARG A 46 -1.41 12.00 -5.83
N ALA A 47 -0.58 11.04 -6.24
CA ALA A 47 0.64 10.70 -5.50
C ALA A 47 1.69 11.81 -5.55
N ASN A 48 1.70 12.64 -6.60
CA ASN A 48 2.61 13.79 -6.73
C ASN A 48 2.33 14.90 -5.69
N GLN A 49 1.13 14.92 -5.11
CA GLN A 49 0.72 15.86 -4.07
C GLN A 49 0.75 15.23 -2.68
N ALA A 50 1.12 13.95 -2.58
CA ALA A 50 1.13 13.21 -1.34
C ALA A 50 2.48 13.32 -0.63
N VAL A 51 2.44 13.29 0.69
CA VAL A 51 3.64 13.21 1.53
C VAL A 51 4.09 11.76 1.64
N ARG A 52 5.38 11.50 1.39
CA ARG A 52 5.93 10.16 1.61
C ARG A 52 5.95 9.86 3.11
N SER A 53 5.15 8.88 3.56
CA SER A 53 5.00 8.56 4.98
C SER A 53 4.96 7.05 5.21
N PRO A 54 6.12 6.37 5.20
CA PRO A 54 6.19 4.93 5.41
C PRO A 54 5.57 4.48 6.73
N ALA A 55 5.81 5.25 7.80
CA ALA A 55 5.35 4.95 9.15
C ALA A 55 3.81 4.96 9.31
N SER A 56 3.09 5.66 8.43
CA SER A 56 1.62 5.72 8.51
C SER A 56 0.92 4.53 7.86
N LEU A 57 1.66 3.67 7.16
CA LEU A 57 1.13 2.56 6.37
C LEU A 57 1.85 1.23 6.68
N THR A 58 2.54 1.14 7.81
CA THR A 58 3.39 -0.01 8.19
C THR A 58 2.61 -1.32 8.19
N ASP A 59 1.52 -1.42 8.96
CA ASP A 59 0.76 -2.67 9.10
C ASP A 59 0.24 -3.20 7.75
N LEU A 60 -0.27 -2.30 6.90
CA LEU A 60 -0.73 -2.67 5.55
C LEU A 60 0.44 -3.05 4.64
N THR A 61 1.57 -2.37 4.77
CA THR A 61 2.78 -2.69 4.01
C THR A 61 3.29 -4.09 4.35
N GLU A 62 3.36 -4.44 5.63
CA GLU A 62 3.76 -5.77 6.09
C GLU A 62 2.80 -6.84 5.58
N LEU A 63 1.49 -6.62 5.72
CA LEU A 63 0.47 -7.56 5.23
C LEU A 63 0.53 -7.77 3.71
N LEU A 64 0.84 -6.73 2.92
CA LEU A 64 1.01 -6.88 1.47
C LEU A 64 2.34 -7.55 1.11
N LYS A 65 3.41 -7.32 1.87
CA LYS A 65 4.66 -8.06 1.72
C LYS A 65 4.42 -9.56 1.91
N ASP A 66 3.71 -9.94 2.96
CA ASP A 66 3.38 -11.33 3.23
C ASP A 66 2.48 -11.94 2.14
N TYR A 67 1.51 -11.18 1.64
CA TYR A 67 0.66 -11.63 0.53
C TYR A 67 1.45 -11.86 -0.76
N PHE A 68 2.25 -10.88 -1.18
CA PHE A 68 3.04 -11.01 -2.41
C PHE A 68 4.17 -12.04 -2.28
N ASN A 69 4.70 -12.28 -1.08
CA ASN A 69 5.67 -13.35 -0.86
C ASN A 69 5.02 -14.73 -0.70
N GLY A 70 3.70 -14.85 -0.86
CA GLY A 70 2.97 -16.11 -0.77
C GLY A 70 2.88 -16.71 0.64
N ILE A 71 3.23 -15.94 1.66
CA ILE A 71 3.15 -16.33 3.08
C ILE A 71 1.69 -16.35 3.53
N LEU A 72 0.86 -15.46 2.98
CA LEU A 72 -0.55 -15.31 3.34
C LEU A 72 -1.48 -15.54 2.13
N LEU A 73 -2.50 -16.40 2.30
CA LEU A 73 -3.61 -16.52 1.35
C LEU A 73 -4.57 -15.34 1.54
N CYS A 74 -4.75 -14.53 0.48
CA CYS A 74 -5.67 -13.39 0.35
C CYS A 74 -5.94 -12.59 1.65
N PRO A 75 -5.26 -11.45 1.87
CA PRO A 75 -5.37 -10.67 3.10
C PRO A 75 -6.76 -10.07 3.36
N ILE A 76 -7.60 -9.94 2.31
CA ILE A 76 -8.99 -9.49 2.46
C ILE A 76 -9.80 -10.48 3.33
N ILE A 77 -9.47 -11.77 3.29
CA ILE A 77 -10.18 -12.80 4.08
C ILE A 77 -9.61 -12.88 5.50
N HIS A 78 -8.33 -12.59 5.70
CA HIS A 78 -7.68 -12.77 7.00
C HIS A 78 -8.06 -11.67 8.01
N HIS A 79 -8.34 -10.44 7.55
CA HIS A 79 -8.78 -9.34 8.44
C HIS A 79 -10.21 -9.54 8.99
N PHE A 80 -11.06 -10.33 8.31
CA PHE A 80 -12.41 -10.64 8.79
C PHE A 80 -12.49 -11.76 9.85
N ARG A 81 -11.39 -12.44 10.19
CA ARG A 81 -11.40 -13.49 11.21
C ARG A 81 -11.09 -13.02 12.63
N GLN A 82 -10.74 -11.75 12.85
CA GLN A 82 -10.43 -11.23 14.20
C GLN A 82 -11.35 -10.09 14.66
N GLY A 83 -12.49 -9.88 14.01
CA GLY A 83 -13.44 -8.83 14.38
C GLY A 83 -14.88 -9.14 14.00
N ALA A 84 -15.40 -10.26 14.50
CA ALA A 84 -16.84 -10.44 14.65
C ALA A 84 -17.19 -10.06 16.10
N ILE A 85 -17.85 -8.90 16.27
CA ILE A 85 -18.63 -8.55 17.46
C ILE A 85 -20.09 -8.67 17.04
#